data_AF-A0A1S1WZH0-F1
#
_entry.id   AF-A0A1S1WZH0-F1
#
_cell.length_a   1.000
_cell.length_b   1.000
_cell.length_c   1.000
_cell.angle_alpha   90.00
_cell.angle_beta   90.00
_cell.angle_gamma   90.00
#
_symmetry.space_group_name_H-M   'P 1'
#
loop_
_entity.id
_entity.type
_entity.pdbx_description
1 polymer ?
#
loop_
_entity_poly.entity_id
_entity_poly.type
_entity_poly.pdbx_seq_one_letter_code
_entity_poly.pdbx_strand_id
1 'polypeptide(L)'
;MCAIGLAIVTRQLVDLDFRMRFADSATRLMIAIPIFVALIHTNFVNFKTMRWALFAAIFLMLIFGYYHAVVAGDPRIRTEFTNTIPYSAFCLIFGVAFFICSYRLGGWDRVAAIIAIFGSYLALYLSQSRGVWVAGAVVSLFLLSSVFGFSRKKFFIFLFVLIAALVSAYFFSEVIRDRVVMAVSECHQFFMGQRHGSIGERLDMALVSYYIFKAYPLFGVGRDISPVLHMLHEQGLVIASVVNATDTHGELFFNAASLGVVGLLCYCAFYIGGSYPFWKAAFSQEPEAVALGKVGLASSMILFIVGFTHITLGLVMYASIYATFQGLLLSSLYKLQQMKASR
;
A
#
# COMPACT_ATOMS: atom_id res chain seq x y z
N MET A 1 -5.10 13.46 -6.44
CA MET A 1 -5.11 12.18 -7.17
C MET A 1 -4.32 12.24 -8.49
N CYS A 2 -4.37 13.33 -9.27
CA CYS A 2 -3.75 13.38 -10.61
C CYS A 2 -2.28 13.89 -10.67
N ALA A 3 -1.71 14.36 -9.55
CA ALA A 3 -0.41 15.05 -9.54
C ALA A 3 0.73 14.23 -10.17
N ILE A 4 0.81 12.94 -9.87
CA ILE A 4 1.85 12.05 -10.42
C ILE A 4 1.64 11.80 -11.93
N GLY A 5 0.39 11.60 -12.37
CA GLY A 5 0.09 11.46 -13.80
C GLY A 5 0.49 12.70 -14.59
N LEU A 6 0.19 13.89 -14.06
CA LEU A 6 0.61 15.16 -14.66
C LEU A 6 2.13 15.31 -14.69
N ALA A 7 2.84 14.93 -13.62
CA ALA A 7 4.30 14.95 -13.59
C ALA A 7 4.93 14.04 -14.66
N ILE A 8 4.35 12.85 -14.88
CA ILE A 8 4.81 11.93 -15.93
C ILE A 8 4.60 12.53 -17.31
N VAL A 9 3.39 13.02 -17.59
CA VAL A 9 3.05 13.60 -18.90
C VAL A 9 3.89 14.84 -19.19
N THR A 10 4.05 15.74 -18.23
CA THR A 10 4.89 16.94 -18.38
C THR A 10 6.35 16.57 -18.63
N ARG A 11 6.90 15.58 -17.91
CA ARG A 11 8.27 15.10 -18.14
C ARG A 11 8.45 14.52 -19.55
N GLN A 12 7.47 13.77 -20.06
CA GLN A 12 7.51 13.21 -21.42
C GLN A 12 7.43 14.28 -22.50
N LEU A 13 6.63 15.34 -22.29
CA LEU A 13 6.56 16.47 -23.21
C LEU A 13 7.90 17.21 -23.32
N VAL A 14 8.66 17.28 -22.22
CA VAL A 14 10.01 17.88 -22.22
C VAL A 14 11.01 17.03 -23.03
N ASP A 15 10.92 15.71 -22.99
CA ASP A 15 11.82 14.81 -23.73
C ASP A 15 11.40 14.60 -25.20
N LEU A 16 10.24 15.09 -25.62
CA LEU A 16 9.63 14.83 -26.93
C LEU A 16 9.44 13.33 -27.27
N ASP A 17 9.64 12.42 -26.30
CA ASP A 17 9.42 10.97 -26.42
C ASP A 17 8.12 10.58 -25.71
N PHE A 18 7.02 10.59 -26.46
CA PHE A 18 5.68 10.34 -25.91
C PHE A 18 5.38 8.84 -25.82
N ARG A 19 5.57 8.27 -24.63
CA ARG A 19 5.27 6.86 -24.34
C ARG A 19 4.11 6.70 -23.37
N MET A 20 2.89 6.55 -23.91
CA MET A 20 1.64 6.40 -23.14
C MET A 20 1.67 5.28 -22.09
N ARG A 21 2.46 4.22 -22.32
CA ARG A 21 2.60 3.09 -21.38
C ARG A 21 3.00 3.52 -19.97
N PHE A 22 3.82 4.56 -19.82
CA PHE A 22 4.28 5.02 -18.50
C PHE A 22 3.26 5.91 -17.77
N ALA A 23 2.34 6.53 -18.50
CA ALA A 23 1.27 7.33 -17.94
C ALA A 23 0.02 6.49 -17.63
N ASP A 24 -0.20 5.36 -18.33
CA ASP A 24 -1.43 4.55 -18.26
C ASP A 24 -1.87 4.19 -16.83
N SER A 25 -0.97 3.67 -15.99
CA SER A 25 -1.33 3.34 -14.61
C SER A 25 -1.70 4.58 -13.78
N ALA A 26 -0.96 5.69 -13.95
CA ALA A 26 -1.17 6.91 -13.19
C ALA A 26 -2.41 7.69 -13.67
N THR A 27 -2.74 7.65 -14.97
CA THR A 27 -3.95 8.26 -15.52
C THR A 27 -5.20 7.51 -15.09
N ARG A 28 -5.11 6.20 -14.79
CA ARG A 28 -6.22 5.46 -14.18
C ARG A 28 -6.59 5.95 -12.78
N LEU A 29 -5.70 6.63 -12.06
CA LEU A 29 -6.09 7.33 -10.83
C LEU A 29 -7.12 8.45 -11.09
N MET A 30 -7.19 8.96 -12.32
CA MET A 30 -8.23 9.89 -12.74
C MET A 30 -9.60 9.23 -12.82
N ILE A 31 -9.69 7.90 -12.96
CA ILE A 31 -10.96 7.14 -12.95
C ILE A 31 -11.65 7.25 -11.57
N ALA A 32 -10.93 7.59 -10.50
CA ALA A 32 -11.54 7.93 -9.22
C ALA A 32 -12.61 9.04 -9.37
N ILE A 33 -12.40 10.00 -10.29
CA ILE A 33 -13.30 11.13 -10.52
C ILE A 33 -14.62 10.68 -11.15
N PRO A 34 -14.67 10.02 -12.33
CA PRO A 34 -15.93 9.54 -12.89
C PRO A 34 -16.60 8.49 -12.01
N ILE A 35 -15.85 7.63 -11.30
CA ILE A 35 -16.45 6.71 -10.32
C ILE A 35 -17.11 7.50 -9.19
N PHE A 36 -16.42 8.48 -8.61
CA PHE A 36 -17.00 9.34 -7.59
C PHE A 36 -18.26 10.04 -8.10
N VAL A 37 -18.22 10.64 -9.29
CA VAL A 37 -19.37 11.31 -9.92
C VAL A 37 -20.51 10.33 -10.15
N ALA A 38 -20.27 9.14 -10.71
CA ALA A 38 -21.31 8.14 -10.92
C ALA A 38 -21.93 7.66 -9.59
N LEU A 39 -21.09 7.48 -8.55
CA LEU A 39 -21.54 7.03 -7.24
C LEU A 39 -22.31 8.08 -6.46
N ILE A 40 -22.03 9.38 -6.61
CA ILE A 40 -22.88 10.41 -5.97
C ILE A 40 -24.28 10.50 -6.60
N HIS A 41 -24.42 10.20 -7.89
CA HIS A 41 -25.71 10.22 -8.59
C HIS A 41 -26.51 8.92 -8.44
N THR A 42 -25.91 7.86 -7.87
CA THR A 42 -26.58 6.58 -7.67
C THR A 42 -26.74 6.28 -6.19
N ASN A 43 -27.97 6.01 -5.73
CA ASN A 43 -28.21 5.60 -4.34
C ASN A 43 -27.95 4.11 -4.09
N PHE A 44 -27.59 3.36 -5.14
CA PHE A 44 -27.48 1.90 -5.11
C PHE A 44 -26.30 1.39 -4.27
N VAL A 45 -25.23 2.18 -4.17
CA VAL A 45 -24.00 1.76 -3.48
C VAL A 45 -23.77 2.63 -2.23
N ASN A 46 -23.84 1.99 -1.07
CA ASN A 46 -23.48 2.56 0.23
C ASN A 46 -22.36 1.71 0.86
N PHE A 47 -21.38 2.36 1.49
CA PHE A 47 -20.31 1.68 2.22
C PHE A 47 -20.81 0.70 3.29
N LYS A 48 -21.95 0.98 3.94
CA LYS A 48 -22.58 0.08 4.92
C LYS A 48 -22.93 -1.29 4.36
N THR A 49 -23.34 -1.36 3.09
CA THR A 49 -23.62 -2.63 2.40
C THR A 49 -22.34 -3.19 1.81
N MET A 50 -21.50 -2.34 1.22
CA MET A 50 -20.24 -2.75 0.58
C MET A 50 -19.26 -3.42 1.57
N ARG A 51 -19.29 -3.07 2.86
CA ARG A 51 -18.42 -3.72 3.86
C ARG A 51 -18.59 -5.24 3.87
N TRP A 52 -19.79 -5.78 3.62
CA TRP A 52 -19.98 -7.23 3.53
C TRP A 52 -19.33 -7.86 2.29
N ALA A 53 -19.24 -7.12 1.18
CA ALA A 53 -18.43 -7.54 0.05
C ALA A 53 -16.94 -7.55 0.39
N LEU A 54 -16.45 -6.59 1.18
CA LEU A 54 -15.07 -6.60 1.69
C LEU A 54 -14.82 -7.82 2.60
N PHE A 55 -15.78 -8.14 3.47
CA PHE A 55 -15.72 -9.34 4.31
C PHE A 55 -15.61 -10.61 3.47
N ALA A 56 -16.51 -10.79 2.49
CA ALA A 56 -16.48 -11.92 1.58
C ALA A 56 -15.16 -11.99 0.79
N ALA A 57 -14.64 -10.85 0.33
CA ALA A 57 -13.39 -10.77 -0.41
C ALA A 57 -12.19 -11.30 0.40
N ILE A 58 -12.13 -11.04 1.72
CA ILE A 58 -11.05 -11.56 2.59
C ILE A 58 -11.00 -13.09 2.54
N PHE A 59 -12.15 -13.76 2.65
CA PHE A 59 -12.19 -15.23 2.62
C PHE A 59 -11.94 -15.79 1.22
N LEU A 60 -12.48 -15.15 0.18
CA LEU A 60 -12.15 -15.54 -1.19
C LEU A 60 -10.65 -15.43 -1.44
N MET A 61 -10.00 -14.37 -0.96
CA MET A 61 -8.54 -14.22 -1.04
C MET A 61 -7.82 -15.29 -0.20
N LEU A 62 -8.30 -15.66 0.98
CA LEU A 62 -7.68 -16.77 1.72
C LEU A 62 -7.82 -18.10 0.97
N ILE A 63 -9.00 -18.41 0.44
CA ILE A 63 -9.29 -19.66 -0.26
C ILE A 63 -8.46 -19.76 -1.55
N PHE A 64 -8.53 -18.76 -2.43
CA PHE A 64 -7.80 -18.77 -3.69
C PHE A 64 -6.29 -18.65 -3.49
N GLY A 65 -5.85 -17.86 -2.52
CA GLY A 65 -4.44 -17.73 -2.19
C GLY A 65 -3.84 -19.04 -1.66
N TYR A 66 -4.58 -19.74 -0.79
CA TYR A 66 -4.18 -21.06 -0.29
C TYR A 66 -4.23 -22.13 -1.37
N TYR A 67 -5.29 -22.13 -2.19
CA TYR A 67 -5.40 -23.04 -3.34
C TYR A 67 -4.21 -22.89 -4.29
N HIS A 68 -3.86 -21.65 -4.66
CA HIS A 68 -2.68 -21.39 -5.48
C HIS A 68 -1.40 -21.84 -4.77
N ALA A 69 -1.24 -21.60 -3.47
CA ALA A 69 -0.06 -22.02 -2.73
C ALA A 69 0.16 -23.54 -2.78
N VAL A 70 -0.93 -24.32 -2.63
CA VAL A 70 -0.89 -25.79 -2.71
C VAL A 70 -0.61 -26.26 -4.14
N VAL A 71 -1.27 -25.69 -5.15
CA VAL A 71 -1.13 -26.13 -6.55
C VAL A 71 0.23 -25.73 -7.14
N ALA A 72 0.71 -24.52 -6.86
CA ALA A 72 1.98 -24.02 -7.38
C ALA A 72 3.21 -24.51 -6.58
N GLY A 73 3.00 -25.13 -5.42
CA GLY A 73 4.09 -25.53 -4.51
C GLY A 73 4.85 -24.36 -3.88
N ASP A 74 4.32 -23.14 -3.97
CA ASP A 74 4.88 -21.95 -3.31
C ASP A 74 4.15 -21.72 -1.98
N PRO A 75 4.83 -21.76 -0.82
CA PRO A 75 4.19 -21.54 0.48
C PRO A 75 3.62 -20.12 0.66
N ARG A 76 3.92 -19.18 -0.25
CA ARG A 76 3.44 -17.80 -0.19
C ARG A 76 2.12 -17.64 -0.91
N ILE A 77 1.09 -17.21 -0.19
CA ILE A 77 -0.20 -16.95 -0.84
C ILE A 77 -0.10 -15.80 -1.84
N ARG A 78 -0.61 -16.07 -3.04
CA ARG A 78 -0.70 -15.15 -4.17
C ARG A 78 -1.70 -15.73 -5.16
N THR A 79 -1.86 -15.09 -6.31
CA THR A 79 -2.57 -15.69 -7.46
C THR A 79 -1.68 -15.58 -8.70
N GLU A 80 -2.03 -16.30 -9.76
CA GLU A 80 -1.36 -16.19 -11.07
C GLU A 80 -1.31 -14.74 -11.58
N PHE A 81 -2.33 -13.95 -11.24
CA PHE A 81 -2.48 -12.57 -11.72
C PHE A 81 -1.85 -11.53 -10.78
N THR A 82 -1.45 -11.92 -9.59
CA THR A 82 -1.10 -10.95 -8.54
C THR A 82 -0.07 -11.51 -7.58
N ASN A 83 1.05 -10.79 -7.45
CA ASN A 83 2.09 -11.12 -6.49
C ASN A 83 1.63 -10.90 -5.04
N THR A 84 2.35 -11.53 -4.12
CA THR A 84 1.97 -11.63 -2.71
C THR A 84 1.91 -10.30 -1.94
N ILE A 85 2.61 -9.25 -2.42
CA ILE A 85 2.65 -7.93 -1.79
C ILE A 85 1.30 -7.21 -1.93
N PRO A 86 0.78 -6.90 -3.14
CA PRO A 86 -0.57 -6.35 -3.29
C PRO A 86 -1.62 -7.26 -2.71
N TYR A 87 -1.46 -8.57 -2.86
CA TYR A 87 -2.42 -9.54 -2.36
C TYR A 87 -2.68 -9.35 -0.85
N SER A 88 -1.62 -9.37 -0.06
CA SER A 88 -1.71 -9.17 1.39
C SER A 88 -2.06 -7.72 1.76
N ALA A 89 -1.57 -6.73 1.01
CA ALA A 89 -1.89 -5.32 1.27
C ALA A 89 -3.40 -5.03 1.10
N PHE A 90 -4.04 -5.54 0.05
CA PHE A 90 -5.48 -5.37 -0.14
C PHE A 90 -6.30 -6.15 0.87
N CYS A 91 -5.90 -7.38 1.18
CA CYS A 91 -6.56 -8.17 2.21
C CYS A 91 -6.51 -7.43 3.58
N LEU A 92 -5.37 -6.84 3.92
CA LEU A 92 -5.21 -6.00 5.12
C LEU A 92 -6.11 -4.75 5.08
N ILE A 93 -6.16 -4.04 3.94
CA ILE A 93 -7.04 -2.87 3.77
C ILE A 93 -8.51 -3.26 3.99
N PHE A 94 -8.96 -4.38 3.41
CA PHE A 94 -10.34 -4.85 3.54
C PHE A 94 -10.67 -5.27 4.98
N GLY A 95 -9.76 -6.01 5.64
CA GLY A 95 -9.91 -6.40 7.04
C GLY A 95 -9.99 -5.21 7.99
N VAL A 96 -9.08 -4.24 7.82
CA VAL A 96 -9.06 -3.00 8.60
C VAL A 96 -10.31 -2.16 8.35
N ALA A 97 -10.74 -2.01 7.10
CA ALA A 97 -11.94 -1.27 6.73
C ALA A 97 -13.19 -1.88 7.36
N PHE A 98 -13.36 -3.20 7.24
CA PHE A 98 -14.47 -3.92 7.85
C PHE A 98 -14.43 -3.81 9.38
N PHE A 99 -13.26 -3.97 9.99
CA PHE A 99 -13.10 -3.88 11.44
C PHE A 99 -13.53 -2.51 11.98
N ILE A 100 -13.06 -1.41 11.39
CA ILE A 100 -13.39 -0.05 11.82
C ILE A 100 -14.89 0.20 11.79
N CYS A 101 -15.58 -0.26 10.74
CA CYS A 101 -17.01 -0.01 10.55
C CYS A 101 -17.91 -0.94 11.37
N SER A 102 -17.50 -2.18 11.61
CA SER A 102 -18.36 -3.21 12.20
C SER A 102 -18.14 -3.40 13.71
N TYR A 103 -16.93 -3.15 14.22
CA TYR A 103 -16.58 -3.49 15.62
C TYR A 103 -17.45 -2.78 16.67
N ARG A 104 -17.74 -1.49 16.44
CA ARG A 104 -18.53 -0.66 17.37
C ARG A 104 -20.03 -0.93 17.31
N LEU A 105 -20.54 -1.57 16.26
CA LEU A 105 -21.96 -1.91 16.15
C LEU A 105 -22.40 -3.00 17.15
N GLY A 106 -21.45 -3.82 17.63
CA GLY A 106 -21.75 -4.89 18.60
C GLY A 106 -22.33 -6.16 17.95
N GLY A 107 -22.86 -7.06 18.78
CA GLY A 107 -23.51 -8.30 18.32
C GLY A 107 -22.68 -9.11 17.31
N TRP A 108 -23.35 -9.62 16.27
CA TRP A 108 -22.74 -10.38 15.18
C TRP A 108 -21.79 -9.54 14.31
N ASP A 109 -22.01 -8.24 14.17
CA ASP A 109 -21.08 -7.34 13.46
C ASP A 109 -19.71 -7.29 14.15
N ARG A 110 -19.67 -7.30 15.48
CA ARG A 110 -18.40 -7.34 16.23
C ARG A 110 -17.70 -8.68 16.07
N VAL A 111 -18.43 -9.78 16.10
CA VAL A 111 -17.87 -11.12 15.86
C VAL A 111 -17.29 -11.19 14.45
N ALA A 112 -18.06 -10.79 13.44
CA ALA A 112 -17.60 -10.71 12.06
C ALA A 112 -16.38 -9.79 11.94
N ALA A 113 -16.33 -8.65 12.65
CA ALA A 113 -15.18 -7.74 12.64
C ALA A 113 -13.90 -8.44 13.12
N ILE A 114 -14.01 -9.18 14.22
CA ILE A 114 -12.91 -9.95 14.79
C ILE A 114 -12.46 -11.03 13.78
N ILE A 115 -13.38 -11.80 13.20
CA ILE A 115 -13.03 -12.82 12.21
C ILE A 115 -12.35 -12.18 10.98
N ALA A 116 -12.87 -11.05 10.48
CA ALA A 116 -12.32 -10.34 9.34
C ALA A 116 -10.87 -9.87 9.57
N ILE A 117 -10.60 -9.26 10.73
CA ILE A 117 -9.26 -8.79 11.04
C ILE A 117 -8.30 -9.97 11.20
N PHE A 118 -8.69 -11.03 11.91
CA PHE A 118 -7.88 -12.25 12.01
C PHE A 118 -7.62 -12.91 10.65
N GLY A 119 -8.64 -13.00 9.79
CA GLY A 119 -8.48 -13.50 8.42
C GLY A 119 -7.49 -12.66 7.60
N SER A 120 -7.56 -11.34 7.72
CA SER A 120 -6.61 -10.45 7.03
C SER A 120 -5.17 -10.58 7.55
N TYR A 121 -4.97 -10.79 8.86
CA TYR A 121 -3.64 -11.04 9.44
C TYR A 121 -3.13 -12.45 9.13
N LEU A 122 -4.01 -13.43 8.98
CA LEU A 122 -3.65 -14.76 8.47
C LEU A 122 -3.15 -14.66 7.04
N ALA A 123 -3.86 -13.94 6.16
CA ALA A 123 -3.40 -13.68 4.80
C ALA A 123 -2.04 -12.94 4.79
N LEU A 124 -1.88 -11.96 5.67
CA LEU A 124 -0.63 -11.23 5.85
C LEU A 124 0.53 -12.15 6.27
N TYR A 125 0.31 -13.04 7.24
CA TYR A 125 1.30 -14.03 7.67
C TYR A 125 1.68 -14.98 6.52
N LEU A 126 0.68 -15.57 5.86
CA LEU A 126 0.88 -16.52 4.76
C LEU A 126 1.51 -15.90 3.51
N SER A 127 1.42 -14.58 3.33
CA SER A 127 2.12 -13.88 2.23
C SER A 127 3.64 -13.89 2.39
N GLN A 128 4.09 -14.04 3.64
CA GLN A 128 5.47 -13.91 4.07
C GLN A 128 6.14 -12.61 3.56
N SER A 129 5.34 -11.55 3.38
CA SER A 129 5.79 -10.27 2.84
C SER A 129 6.25 -9.35 3.96
N ARG A 130 7.57 -9.32 4.20
CA ARG A 130 8.23 -8.48 5.22
C ARG A 130 7.77 -7.00 5.16
N GLY A 131 7.69 -6.42 3.96
CA GLY A 131 7.27 -5.02 3.78
C GLY A 131 5.81 -4.76 4.21
N VAL A 132 4.92 -5.71 3.96
CA VAL A 132 3.50 -5.59 4.34
C VAL A 132 3.32 -5.90 5.83
N TRP A 133 4.18 -6.74 6.43
CA TRP A 133 4.19 -6.96 7.89
C TRP A 133 4.41 -5.67 8.67
N VAL A 134 5.32 -4.80 8.19
CA VAL A 134 5.53 -3.47 8.77
C VAL A 134 4.24 -2.63 8.67
N ALA A 135 3.57 -2.64 7.52
CA ALA A 135 2.28 -1.96 7.37
C ALA A 135 1.21 -2.51 8.33
N GLY A 136 1.18 -3.83 8.55
CA GLY A 136 0.33 -4.50 9.55
C GLY A 136 0.61 -4.01 10.98
N ALA A 137 1.87 -3.97 11.40
CA ALA A 137 2.25 -3.49 12.72
C ALA A 137 1.84 -2.02 12.94
N VAL A 138 2.09 -1.16 11.94
CA VAL A 138 1.72 0.27 12.02
C VAL A 138 0.20 0.45 12.03
N VAL A 139 -0.55 -0.27 11.20
CA VAL A 139 -2.02 -0.16 11.20
C VAL A 139 -2.65 -0.75 12.46
N SER A 140 -2.03 -1.74 13.10
CA SER A 140 -2.43 -2.22 14.44
C SER A 140 -2.35 -1.12 15.49
N LEU A 141 -1.25 -0.34 15.50
CA LEU A 141 -1.11 0.81 16.40
C LEU A 141 -2.15 1.89 16.11
N PHE A 142 -2.43 2.15 14.83
CA PHE A 142 -3.49 3.07 14.41
C PHE A 142 -4.89 2.60 14.84
N LEU A 143 -5.19 1.30 14.74
CA LEU A 143 -6.47 0.73 15.19
C LEU A 143 -6.64 0.87 16.70
N LEU A 144 -5.57 0.69 17.48
CA LEU A 144 -5.58 0.93 18.92
C LEU A 144 -6.05 2.35 19.24
N SER A 145 -5.38 3.36 18.68
CA SER A 145 -5.72 4.75 18.95
C SER A 145 -7.11 5.13 18.42
N SER A 146 -7.48 4.58 17.25
CA SER A 146 -8.67 4.98 16.51
C SER A 146 -9.96 4.31 17.00
N VAL A 147 -9.91 3.03 17.39
CA VAL A 147 -11.09 2.27 17.79
C VAL A 147 -11.25 2.22 19.30
N PHE A 148 -10.15 2.03 20.04
CA PHE A 148 -10.16 1.81 21.50
C PHE A 148 -9.84 3.09 22.31
N GLY A 149 -9.52 4.18 21.61
CA GLY A 149 -9.17 5.48 22.18
C GLY A 149 -7.70 5.56 22.58
N PHE A 150 -7.11 6.75 22.40
CA PHE A 150 -5.72 6.98 22.75
C PHE A 150 -5.56 7.30 24.25
N SER A 151 -4.67 6.56 24.91
CA SER A 151 -4.13 6.88 26.22
C SER A 151 -2.66 6.49 26.19
N ARG A 152 -1.76 7.34 26.71
CA ARG A 152 -0.32 7.04 26.75
C ARG A 152 -0.06 5.67 27.40
N LYS A 153 -0.76 5.37 28.50
CA LYS A 153 -0.67 4.06 29.17
C LYS A 153 -1.12 2.91 28.27
N LYS A 154 -2.28 3.03 27.61
CA LYS A 154 -2.77 1.99 26.68
C LYS A 154 -1.84 1.80 25.49
N PHE A 155 -1.29 2.89 24.95
CA PHE A 155 -0.34 2.87 23.85
C PHE A 155 0.92 2.11 24.21
N PHE A 156 1.57 2.41 25.34
CA PHE A 156 2.76 1.70 25.77
C PHE A 156 2.50 0.23 26.14
N ILE A 157 1.35 -0.07 26.77
CA ILE A 157 0.95 -1.46 27.05
C ILE A 157 0.80 -2.24 25.73
N PHE A 158 0.08 -1.67 24.76
CA PHE A 158 -0.11 -2.34 23.48
C PHE A 158 1.18 -2.45 22.68
N LEU A 159 2.02 -1.41 22.69
CA LEU A 159 3.35 -1.46 22.06
C LEU A 159 4.19 -2.57 22.68
N PHE A 160 4.17 -2.71 24.01
CA PHE A 160 4.82 -3.81 24.71
C PHE A 160 4.24 -5.17 24.31
N VAL A 161 2.92 -5.32 24.26
CA VAL A 161 2.26 -6.56 23.81
C VAL A 161 2.59 -6.89 22.36
N LEU A 162 2.63 -5.89 21.47
CA LEU A 162 2.99 -6.05 20.07
C LEU A 162 4.45 -6.51 19.94
N ILE A 163 5.38 -5.87 20.66
CA ILE A 163 6.79 -6.28 20.68
C ILE A 163 6.92 -7.69 21.24
N ALA A 164 6.26 -8.00 22.36
CA ALA A 164 6.26 -9.34 22.94
C ALA A 164 5.72 -10.38 21.95
N ALA A 165 4.62 -10.08 21.25
CA ALA A 165 4.06 -10.96 20.23
C ALA A 165 5.02 -11.17 19.05
N LEU A 166 5.70 -10.13 18.57
CA LEU A 166 6.72 -10.24 17.50
C LEU A 166 7.92 -11.08 17.95
N VAL A 167 8.40 -10.88 19.19
CA VAL A 167 9.49 -11.67 19.77
C VAL A 167 9.07 -13.13 19.94
N SER A 168 7.89 -13.39 20.51
CA SER A 168 7.34 -14.75 20.59
C SER A 168 7.21 -15.39 19.21
N ALA A 169 6.73 -14.64 18.22
CA ALA A 169 6.60 -15.14 16.87
C ALA A 169 7.96 -15.52 16.25
N TYR A 170 9.04 -14.79 16.55
CA TYR A 170 10.39 -15.17 16.13
C TYR A 170 10.85 -16.51 16.74
N PHE A 171 10.52 -16.78 18.02
CA PHE A 171 10.93 -18.03 18.67
C PHE A 171 10.05 -19.23 18.31
N PHE A 172 8.75 -19.01 18.08
CA PHE A 172 7.76 -20.09 17.91
C PHE A 172 7.29 -20.31 16.46
N SER A 173 7.58 -19.40 15.52
CA SER A 173 7.26 -19.58 14.10
C SER A 173 8.53 -19.70 13.28
N GLU A 174 8.75 -20.87 12.68
CA GLU A 174 9.88 -21.12 11.78
C GLU A 174 9.85 -20.17 10.58
N VAL A 175 8.67 -19.93 10.02
CA VAL A 175 8.48 -18.99 8.91
C VAL A 175 9.00 -17.59 9.27
N ILE A 176 8.65 -17.07 10.45
CA ILE A 176 9.11 -15.74 10.87
C ILE A 176 10.60 -15.74 11.17
N ARG A 177 11.09 -16.76 11.89
CA ARG A 177 12.51 -16.94 12.19
C ARG A 177 13.36 -16.93 10.92
N ASP A 178 13.01 -17.75 9.94
CA ASP A 178 13.76 -17.90 8.69
C ASP A 178 13.75 -16.60 7.88
N ARG A 179 12.61 -15.89 7.85
CA ARG A 179 12.51 -14.59 7.18
C ARG A 179 13.36 -13.51 7.84
N VAL A 180 13.48 -13.52 9.16
CA VAL A 180 14.33 -12.61 9.93
C VAL A 180 15.81 -12.96 9.73
N VAL A 181 16.19 -14.23 9.88
CA VAL A 181 17.57 -14.67 9.68
C VAL A 181 18.05 -14.38 8.26
N MET A 182 17.22 -14.70 7.25
CA MET A 182 17.50 -14.36 5.85
C MET A 182 17.62 -12.85 5.67
N ALA A 183 16.77 -12.04 6.32
CA ALA A 183 16.87 -10.59 6.20
C ALA A 183 18.19 -10.03 6.75
N VAL A 184 18.60 -10.49 7.93
CA VAL A 184 19.85 -10.07 8.57
C VAL A 184 21.05 -10.52 7.74
N SER A 185 21.03 -11.76 7.25
CA SER A 185 22.09 -12.31 6.39
C SER A 185 22.23 -11.53 5.07
N GLU A 186 21.13 -11.32 4.33
CA GLU A 186 21.11 -10.54 3.08
C GLU A 186 21.62 -9.11 3.30
N CYS A 187 21.26 -8.48 4.43
CA CYS A 187 21.73 -7.14 4.78
C CYS A 187 23.25 -7.11 5.05
N HIS A 188 23.77 -8.08 5.81
CA HIS A 188 25.21 -8.19 6.06
C HIS A 188 25.98 -8.47 4.76
N GLN A 189 25.49 -9.40 3.94
CA GLN A 189 26.05 -9.72 2.62
C GLN A 189 26.12 -8.49 1.71
N PHE A 190 25.09 -7.64 1.72
CA PHE A 190 25.06 -6.41 0.93
C PHE A 190 26.24 -5.49 1.27
N PHE A 191 26.54 -5.27 2.55
CA PHE A 191 27.68 -4.46 2.98
C PHE A 191 29.05 -5.11 2.71
N MET A 192 29.07 -6.43 2.55
CA MET A 192 30.26 -7.19 2.10
C MET A 192 30.39 -7.25 0.56
N GLY A 193 29.55 -6.52 -0.17
CA GLY A 193 29.57 -6.46 -1.64
C GLY A 193 28.73 -7.52 -2.35
N GLN A 194 28.12 -8.45 -1.61
CA GLN A 194 27.23 -9.49 -2.15
C GLN A 194 25.78 -8.98 -2.13
N ARG A 195 25.28 -8.50 -3.27
CA ARG A 195 23.97 -7.82 -3.35
C ARG A 195 22.80 -8.71 -3.80
N HIS A 196 22.97 -10.03 -3.75
CA HIS A 196 21.94 -10.98 -4.16
C HIS A 196 20.80 -11.10 -3.12
N GLY A 197 19.67 -11.63 -3.56
CA GLY A 197 18.53 -11.88 -2.69
C GLY A 197 17.58 -10.69 -2.55
N SER A 198 16.49 -10.89 -1.84
CA SER A 198 15.34 -9.99 -1.90
C SER A 198 15.56 -8.66 -1.16
N ILE A 199 16.42 -8.62 -0.13
CA ILE A 199 16.87 -7.36 0.48
C ILE A 199 18.03 -6.77 -0.29
N GLY A 200 19.03 -7.57 -0.65
CA GLY A 200 20.22 -7.11 -1.37
C GLY A 200 19.86 -6.36 -2.64
N GLU A 201 18.99 -6.93 -3.47
CA GLU A 201 18.53 -6.32 -4.72
C GLU A 201 17.74 -5.04 -4.49
N ARG A 202 16.87 -5.00 -3.48
CA ARG A 202 16.09 -3.78 -3.15
C ARG A 202 16.98 -2.65 -2.63
N LEU A 203 17.98 -2.98 -1.81
CA LEU A 203 18.97 -2.00 -1.34
C LEU A 203 19.82 -1.50 -2.51
N ASP A 204 20.19 -2.38 -3.44
CA ASP A 204 20.93 -1.99 -4.64
C ASP A 204 20.09 -1.05 -5.53
N MET A 205 18.82 -1.37 -5.77
CA MET A 205 17.87 -0.51 -6.49
C MET A 205 17.62 0.84 -5.78
N ALA A 206 17.59 0.86 -4.45
CA ALA A 206 17.51 2.10 -3.69
C ALA A 206 18.78 2.95 -3.86
N LEU A 207 19.95 2.31 -3.87
CA LEU A 207 21.24 2.97 -4.09
C LEU A 207 21.35 3.54 -5.52
N VAL A 208 20.88 2.80 -6.51
CA VAL A 208 20.70 3.31 -7.89
C VAL A 208 19.86 4.57 -7.89
N SER A 209 18.69 4.51 -7.26
CA SER A 209 17.76 5.63 -7.24
C SER A 209 18.41 6.87 -6.64
N TYR A 210 19.23 6.67 -5.61
CA TYR A 210 20.04 7.72 -5.02
C TYR A 210 21.08 8.29 -5.99
N TYR A 211 21.84 7.45 -6.70
CA TYR A 211 22.81 7.92 -7.70
C TYR A 211 22.15 8.71 -8.83
N ILE A 212 21.03 8.21 -9.35
CA ILE A 212 20.26 8.90 -10.39
C ILE A 212 19.73 10.22 -9.88
N PHE A 213 19.13 10.23 -8.69
CA PHE A 213 18.59 11.45 -8.07
C PHE A 213 19.70 12.49 -7.83
N LYS A 214 20.89 12.06 -7.39
CA LYS A 214 22.03 12.97 -7.20
C LYS A 214 22.49 13.61 -8.52
N ALA A 215 22.46 12.87 -9.63
CA ALA A 215 22.84 13.37 -10.94
C ALA A 215 21.75 14.24 -11.60
N TYR A 216 20.48 13.87 -11.41
CA TYR A 216 19.31 14.52 -12.05
C TYR A 216 18.24 14.92 -11.02
N PRO A 217 18.56 15.84 -10.09
CA PRO A 217 17.73 16.07 -8.90
C PRO A 217 16.38 16.72 -9.18
N LEU A 218 16.23 17.53 -10.24
CA LEU A 218 15.00 18.27 -10.48
C LEU A 218 13.92 17.41 -11.14
N PHE A 219 14.24 16.85 -12.31
CA PHE A 219 13.29 16.17 -13.18
C PHE A 219 13.56 14.68 -13.37
N GLY A 220 14.63 14.15 -12.78
CA GLY A 220 15.03 12.76 -12.96
C GLY A 220 15.32 12.40 -14.43
N VAL A 221 15.46 11.11 -14.68
CA VAL A 221 15.84 10.57 -16.01
C VAL A 221 14.65 10.10 -16.85
N GLY A 222 13.42 10.35 -16.39
CA GLY A 222 12.21 9.81 -17.02
C GLY A 222 11.84 8.41 -16.49
N ARG A 223 10.67 7.91 -16.91
CA ARG A 223 10.12 6.63 -16.43
C ARG A 223 10.82 5.40 -17.00
N ASP A 224 11.49 5.53 -18.14
CA ASP A 224 12.35 4.49 -18.70
C ASP A 224 13.76 4.61 -18.10
N ILE A 225 13.98 3.93 -16.97
CA ILE A 225 15.26 3.98 -16.26
C ILE A 225 16.28 2.97 -16.80
N SER A 226 15.87 2.05 -17.68
CA SER A 226 16.71 0.95 -18.17
C SER A 226 18.04 1.42 -18.79
N PRO A 227 18.09 2.48 -19.63
CA PRO A 227 19.35 2.96 -20.19
C PRO A 227 20.35 3.38 -19.10
N VAL A 228 19.86 4.01 -18.03
CA VAL A 228 20.70 4.46 -16.91
C VAL A 228 21.11 3.28 -16.02
N LEU A 229 20.25 2.28 -15.85
CA LEU A 229 20.60 1.03 -15.17
C LEU A 229 21.74 0.29 -15.88
N HIS A 230 21.68 0.18 -17.22
CA HIS A 230 22.76 -0.41 -18.01
C HIS A 230 24.08 0.35 -17.84
N MET A 231 24.05 1.68 -17.94
CA MET A 231 25.24 2.52 -17.72
C MET A 231 25.85 2.32 -16.32
N LEU A 232 25.01 2.31 -15.28
CA LEU A 232 25.48 2.10 -13.90
C LEU A 232 26.05 0.69 -13.70
N HIS A 233 25.57 -0.30 -14.44
CA HIS A 233 26.09 -1.65 -14.39
C HIS A 233 27.48 -1.74 -15.03
N GLU A 234 27.66 -1.12 -16.19
CA GLU A 234 28.96 -1.02 -16.86
C GLU A 234 30.00 -0.30 -15.97
N GLN A 235 29.56 0.64 -15.14
CA GLN A 235 30.40 1.32 -14.14
C GLN A 235 30.66 0.49 -12.87
N GLY A 236 30.14 -0.74 -12.77
CA GLY A 236 30.27 -1.60 -11.60
C GLY A 236 29.50 -1.11 -10.37
N LEU A 237 28.56 -0.18 -10.54
CA LEU A 237 27.80 0.40 -9.43
C LEU A 237 26.57 -0.42 -9.04
N VAL A 238 26.13 -1.36 -9.90
CA VAL A 238 24.96 -2.22 -9.67
C VAL A 238 25.20 -3.64 -10.16
N ILE A 239 24.48 -4.62 -9.60
CA ILE A 239 24.57 -6.01 -10.05
C ILE A 239 23.70 -6.29 -11.28
N ALA A 240 24.07 -7.32 -12.04
CA ALA A 240 23.39 -7.69 -13.28
C ALA A 240 21.89 -8.03 -13.10
N SER A 241 21.50 -8.61 -11.95
CA SER A 241 20.08 -8.96 -11.71
C SER A 241 19.16 -7.74 -11.61
N VAL A 242 19.71 -6.56 -11.31
CA VAL A 242 18.98 -5.30 -11.21
C VAL A 242 18.81 -4.61 -12.58
N VAL A 243 19.67 -4.92 -13.56
CA VAL A 243 19.69 -4.26 -14.87
C VAL A 243 18.41 -4.52 -15.67
N ASN A 244 17.85 -5.72 -15.56
CA ASN A 244 16.61 -6.09 -16.24
C ASN A 244 15.36 -5.61 -15.48
N ALA A 245 15.52 -4.93 -14.34
CA ALA A 245 14.39 -4.39 -13.63
C ALA A 245 13.80 -3.20 -14.39
N THR A 246 12.49 -3.25 -14.63
CA THR A 246 11.76 -2.13 -15.25
C THR A 246 11.52 -0.98 -14.27
N ASP A 247 11.79 -1.20 -12.98
CA ASP A 247 11.64 -0.24 -11.92
C ASP A 247 12.52 -0.54 -10.69
N THR A 248 12.62 0.39 -9.75
CA THR A 248 13.48 0.27 -8.56
C THR A 248 12.77 -0.40 -7.37
N HIS A 249 11.66 -1.11 -7.62
CA HIS A 249 10.87 -1.86 -6.65
C HIS A 249 10.48 -1.11 -5.37
N GLY A 250 10.30 0.21 -5.48
CA GLY A 250 9.76 1.08 -4.44
C GLY A 250 9.32 2.39 -5.06
N GLU A 251 8.06 2.76 -4.85
CA GLU A 251 7.41 3.93 -5.43
C GLU A 251 8.15 5.24 -5.10
N LEU A 252 8.62 5.40 -3.85
CA LEU A 252 9.38 6.59 -3.44
C LEU A 252 10.72 6.69 -4.21
N PHE A 253 11.48 5.60 -4.21
CA PHE A 253 12.79 5.51 -4.88
C PHE A 253 12.64 5.70 -6.39
N PHE A 254 11.62 5.08 -6.97
CA PHE A 254 11.36 5.18 -8.40
C PHE A 254 10.95 6.60 -8.79
N ASN A 255 10.11 7.27 -8.00
CA ASN A 255 9.74 8.66 -8.25
C ASN A 255 10.94 9.62 -8.06
N ALA A 256 11.85 9.36 -7.12
CA ALA A 256 13.09 10.12 -7.00
C ALA A 256 13.98 9.96 -8.25
N ALA A 257 14.19 8.73 -8.72
CA ALA A 257 15.03 8.46 -9.88
C ALA A 257 14.42 9.00 -11.19
N SER A 258 13.14 8.72 -11.41
CA SER A 258 12.47 9.01 -12.69
C SER A 258 11.99 10.44 -12.84
N LEU A 259 11.63 11.11 -11.74
CA LEU A 259 10.98 12.42 -11.74
C LEU A 259 11.63 13.44 -10.80
N GLY A 260 12.73 13.08 -10.11
CA GLY A 260 13.44 13.98 -9.22
C GLY A 260 12.60 14.50 -8.06
N VAL A 261 12.91 15.71 -7.60
CA VAL A 261 12.19 16.43 -6.54
C VAL A 261 10.74 16.67 -6.94
N VAL A 262 10.46 16.92 -8.23
CA VAL A 262 9.08 17.10 -8.72
C VAL A 262 8.26 15.83 -8.45
N GLY A 263 8.81 14.66 -8.76
CA GLY A 263 8.19 13.37 -8.47
C GLY A 263 7.89 13.17 -6.98
N LEU A 264 8.87 13.48 -6.13
CA LEU A 264 8.72 13.37 -4.68
C LEU A 264 7.65 14.31 -4.12
N LEU A 265 7.60 15.56 -4.60
CA LEU A 265 6.57 16.51 -4.21
C LEU A 265 5.18 16.05 -4.68
N CYS A 266 5.06 15.53 -5.91
CA CYS A 266 3.81 14.96 -6.40
C CYS A 266 3.38 13.72 -5.61
N TYR A 267 4.33 12.88 -5.18
CA TYR A 267 4.07 11.73 -4.31
C TYR A 267 3.53 12.16 -2.94
N CYS A 268 4.17 13.14 -2.30
CA CYS A 268 3.69 13.73 -1.04
C CYS A 268 2.31 14.39 -1.22
N ALA A 269 2.13 15.19 -2.27
CA ALA A 269 0.86 15.85 -2.56
C ALA A 269 -0.27 14.85 -2.85
N PHE A 270 0.05 13.71 -3.47
CA PHE A 270 -0.91 12.64 -3.70
C PHE A 270 -1.46 12.07 -2.38
N TYR A 271 -0.59 11.66 -1.46
CA TYR A 271 -1.02 11.08 -0.19
C TYR A 271 -1.63 12.12 0.75
N ILE A 272 -1.03 13.30 0.88
CA ILE A 272 -1.55 14.38 1.74
C ILE A 272 -2.90 14.86 1.21
N GLY A 273 -2.97 15.22 -0.07
CA GLY A 273 -4.20 15.73 -0.69
C GLY A 273 -5.30 14.66 -0.78
N GLY A 274 -4.94 13.42 -1.10
CA GLY A 274 -5.87 12.30 -1.13
C GLY A 274 -6.42 11.93 0.26
N SER A 275 -5.60 12.07 1.31
CA SER A 275 -5.99 11.74 2.68
C SER A 275 -6.74 12.87 3.40
N TYR A 276 -6.64 14.11 2.92
CA TYR A 276 -7.17 15.29 3.61
C TYR A 276 -8.68 15.26 3.90
N PRO A 277 -9.57 14.85 2.96
CA PRO A 277 -10.99 14.74 3.26
C PRO A 277 -11.28 13.74 4.39
N PHE A 278 -10.53 12.65 4.43
CA PHE A 278 -10.66 11.61 5.45
C PHE A 278 -10.10 12.03 6.80
N TRP A 279 -9.02 12.81 6.80
CA TRP A 279 -8.52 13.47 8.00
C TRP A 279 -9.62 14.33 8.62
N LYS A 280 -10.23 15.23 7.85
CA LYS A 280 -11.35 16.05 8.34
C LYS A 280 -12.50 15.21 8.89
N ALA A 281 -12.89 14.16 8.17
CA ALA A 281 -13.97 13.27 8.57
C ALA A 281 -13.67 12.51 9.88
N ALA A 282 -12.42 12.09 10.09
CA ALA A 282 -11.98 11.36 11.28
C ALA A 282 -12.10 12.15 12.59
N PHE A 283 -12.14 13.50 12.51
CA PHE A 283 -12.34 14.41 13.64
C PHE A 283 -13.75 15.03 13.68
N SER A 284 -14.68 14.55 12.86
CA SER A 284 -16.06 15.01 12.91
C SER A 284 -16.79 14.49 14.17
N GLN A 285 -17.93 15.10 14.49
CA GLN A 285 -18.81 14.64 15.59
C GLN A 285 -19.72 13.48 15.17
N GLU A 286 -19.69 13.09 13.89
CA GLU A 286 -20.65 12.17 13.29
C GLU A 286 -19.98 10.77 13.19
N PRO A 287 -20.48 9.74 13.91
CA PRO A 287 -19.78 8.46 14.01
C PRO A 287 -19.52 7.76 12.67
N GLU A 288 -20.40 7.90 11.67
CA GLU A 288 -20.25 7.29 10.35
C GLU A 288 -19.14 7.98 9.54
N ALA A 289 -19.12 9.32 9.50
CA ALA A 289 -18.02 10.08 8.92
C ALA A 289 -16.69 9.80 9.62
N VAL A 290 -16.67 9.66 10.96
CA VAL A 290 -15.46 9.27 11.70
C VAL A 290 -14.96 7.89 11.26
N ALA A 291 -15.86 6.92 11.09
CA ALA A 291 -15.49 5.59 10.60
C ALA A 291 -14.92 5.65 9.17
N LEU A 292 -15.62 6.31 8.24
CA LEU A 292 -15.16 6.47 6.85
C LEU A 292 -13.82 7.20 6.78
N GLY A 293 -13.64 8.25 7.58
CA GLY A 293 -12.38 8.98 7.69
C GLY A 293 -11.23 8.08 8.17
N LYS A 294 -11.45 7.27 9.20
CA LYS A 294 -10.45 6.31 9.69
C LYS A 294 -10.11 5.23 8.65
N VAL A 295 -11.09 4.74 7.88
CA VAL A 295 -10.84 3.79 6.78
C VAL A 295 -10.00 4.42 5.66
N GLY A 296 -10.32 5.65 5.24
CA GLY A 296 -9.55 6.37 4.22
C GLY A 296 -8.10 6.67 4.64
N LEU A 297 -7.90 7.05 5.91
CA LEU A 297 -6.56 7.23 6.49
C LEU A 297 -5.79 5.91 6.58
N ALA A 298 -6.41 4.85 7.09
CA ALA A 298 -5.76 3.55 7.24
C ALA A 298 -5.33 2.97 5.88
N SER A 299 -6.20 3.03 4.87
CA SER A 299 -5.89 2.54 3.52
C SER A 299 -4.75 3.32 2.87
N SER A 300 -4.75 4.65 3.01
CA SER A 300 -3.67 5.50 2.49
C SER A 300 -2.35 5.24 3.22
N MET A 301 -2.39 5.06 4.55
CA MET A 301 -1.21 4.71 5.35
C MET A 301 -0.62 3.35 4.96
N ILE A 302 -1.46 2.32 4.78
CA ILE A 302 -1.01 0.99 4.35
C ILE A 302 -0.30 1.09 3.00
N LEU A 303 -0.92 1.73 2.00
CA LEU A 303 -0.31 1.83 0.67
C LEU A 303 0.92 2.72 0.63
N PHE A 304 0.99 3.76 1.46
CA PHE A 304 2.19 4.58 1.59
C PHE A 304 3.37 3.75 2.10
N ILE A 305 3.18 2.96 3.16
CA ILE A 305 4.22 2.08 3.72
C ILE A 305 4.62 1.00 2.72
N VAL A 306 3.65 0.36 2.07
CA VAL A 306 3.92 -0.65 1.02
C VAL A 306 4.70 -0.04 -0.15
N GLY A 307 4.46 1.25 -0.46
CA GLY A 307 5.17 2.04 -1.45
C GLY A 307 6.69 2.12 -1.26
N PHE A 308 7.22 1.85 -0.07
CA PHE A 308 8.67 1.78 0.14
C PHE A 308 9.30 0.49 -0.41
N THR A 309 8.49 -0.55 -0.63
CA THR A 309 8.96 -1.90 -0.99
C THR A 309 8.34 -2.43 -2.28
N HIS A 310 7.46 -1.64 -2.89
CA HIS A 310 6.79 -1.97 -4.13
C HIS A 310 6.28 -0.72 -4.83
N ILE A 311 6.11 -0.81 -6.14
CA ILE A 311 5.42 0.22 -6.93
C ILE A 311 3.91 0.09 -6.70
N THR A 312 3.31 1.13 -6.15
CA THR A 312 1.88 1.14 -5.78
C THR A 312 1.07 2.05 -6.69
N LEU A 313 1.67 3.01 -7.38
CA LEU A 313 0.94 3.93 -8.27
C LEU A 313 1.28 3.67 -9.74
N GLY A 314 2.43 3.05 -10.01
CA GLY A 314 2.81 2.60 -11.35
C GLY A 314 2.17 1.29 -11.80
N LEU A 315 1.53 0.53 -10.91
CA LEU A 315 0.83 -0.72 -11.27
C LEU A 315 -0.68 -0.52 -11.40
N VAL A 316 -1.21 -0.92 -12.55
CA VAL A 316 -2.62 -0.77 -12.94
C VAL A 316 -3.57 -1.25 -11.85
N MET A 317 -3.33 -2.42 -11.29
CA MET A 317 -4.20 -3.01 -10.26
C MET A 317 -4.25 -2.14 -9.01
N TYR A 318 -3.10 -1.65 -8.53
CA TYR A 318 -3.09 -0.81 -7.34
C TYR A 318 -3.78 0.52 -7.57
N ALA A 319 -3.46 1.19 -8.67
CA ALA A 319 -4.08 2.45 -9.03
C ALA A 319 -5.59 2.31 -9.15
N SER A 320 -6.08 1.26 -9.81
CA SER A 320 -7.51 1.02 -10.03
C SER A 320 -8.27 0.72 -8.74
N ILE A 321 -7.75 -0.18 -7.91
CA ILE A 321 -8.40 -0.56 -6.64
C ILE A 321 -8.38 0.62 -5.68
N TYR A 322 -7.26 1.32 -5.56
CA TYR A 322 -7.16 2.50 -4.70
C TYR A 322 -8.11 3.60 -5.18
N ALA A 323 -8.11 3.95 -6.47
CA ALA A 323 -9.01 4.94 -7.05
C ALA A 323 -10.48 4.63 -6.79
N THR A 324 -10.89 3.37 -7.02
CA THR A 324 -12.26 2.90 -6.79
C THR A 324 -12.63 2.98 -5.31
N PHE A 325 -11.76 2.49 -4.43
CA PHE A 325 -11.99 2.48 -2.99
C PHE A 325 -12.09 3.90 -2.42
N GLN A 326 -11.19 4.80 -2.82
CA GLN A 326 -11.21 6.20 -2.41
C GLN A 326 -12.44 6.94 -2.96
N GLY A 327 -12.82 6.70 -4.23
CA GLY A 327 -14.04 7.26 -4.82
C GLY A 327 -15.31 6.81 -4.09
N LEU A 328 -15.38 5.55 -3.66
CA LEU A 328 -16.48 5.03 -2.85
C LEU A 328 -16.54 5.70 -1.47
N LEU A 329 -15.40 5.83 -0.78
CA LEU A 329 -15.35 6.47 0.54
C LEU A 329 -15.71 7.95 0.45
N LEU A 330 -15.19 8.68 -0.54
CA LEU A 330 -15.51 10.09 -0.77
C LEU A 330 -16.99 10.30 -1.11
N SER A 331 -17.57 9.46 -1.98
CA SER A 331 -18.98 9.58 -2.33
C SER A 331 -19.89 9.29 -1.14
N SER A 332 -19.53 8.30 -0.30
CA SER A 332 -20.24 8.01 0.94
C SER A 332 -20.17 9.18 1.93
N LEU A 333 -18.99 9.78 2.09
CA LEU A 333 -18.80 10.96 2.95
C LEU A 333 -19.59 12.17 2.44
N TYR A 334 -19.60 12.40 1.13
CA TYR A 334 -20.33 13.50 0.51
C TYR A 334 -21.85 13.37 0.70
N LYS A 335 -22.41 12.17 0.50
CA LYS A 335 -23.83 11.90 0.74
C LYS A 335 -24.24 12.13 2.19
N LEU A 336 -23.39 11.72 3.14
CA LEU A 336 -23.64 11.96 4.57
C LEU A 336 -23.71 13.47 4.88
N GLN A 337 -22.84 14.26 4.26
CA GLN A 337 -22.86 15.72 4.41
C GLN A 337 -24.11 16.35 3.78
N GLN A 338 -24.53 15.91 2.59
CA GLN A 338 -25.74 16.41 1.93
C GLN A 338 -27.01 16.10 2.71
N MET A 339 -27.19 14.86 3.18
CA MET A 339 -28.36 14.46 3.97
C MET A 339 -28.51 15.29 5.26
N LYS A 340 -27.40 15.84 5.77
CA LYS A 340 -27.41 16.72 6.94
C LYS A 340 -27.78 18.16 6.57
N ALA A 341 -27.33 18.66 5.42
CA ALA A 341 -27.67 19.99 4.94
C ALA A 341 -29.15 20.13 4.55
N SER A 342 -29.82 19.02 4.24
CA SER A 342 -31.25 18.97 3.91
C SER A 342 -32.18 18.73 5.10
N ARG A 343 -31.66 18.67 6.34
CA ARG A 343 -32.42 18.50 7.58
C ARG A 343 -32.39 19.78 8.40
#